data_AF-A0A820QZQ7-F1
#
_entry.id   AF-A0A820QZQ7-F1
#
_cell.length_a   1.000
_cell.length_b   1.000
_cell.length_c   1.000
_cell.angle_alpha   90.00
_cell.angle_beta   90.00
_cell.angle_gamma   90.00
#
_symmetry.space_group_name_H-M   'P 1'
#
loop_
_entity.id
_entity.type
_entity.pdbx_description
1 polymer ?
#
loop_
_entity_poly.entity_id
_entity_poly.type
_entity_poly.pdbx_seq_one_letter_code
_entity_poly.pdbx_strand_id
1 'polypeptide(L)'
;FNYTDETECQDWPCSNAYTRCNRKWNCHNAADETNCPDNPCRPNGHPCISILTRNFTCLPLSRINDGIVDCAGGYDEQNRCEQIPNSSIQLTYRCFNETQCVQREVHIIFVEFHQHYYLALLQTNSSLPWKFSTRIIPQHRCLSIREVFPNHIQSLSRWHHAKQYHIPCQKRSNVTCFYDDDYFMCLCNMDRHANCFKFDFSHIYDCFGYNYYENEGRCFVDNRTCPTASSCLCKECYFGSRCQFTTNGFGLSLDIILGYSIQPKVHFLQQPNTVKISTAVTAVVFVIGLINGILCVITFKTKESLAVGSGLYLLAASITYFVAILLFALKFLFLILSQMAIITNQSFLSSICVYMDMLLKSFLAVGEWLTAFVHIERMWTIKCGVKFNKQKSKRIAKNIIFGIFILTFLSFIHDPIRRSLLKDTEEERTWCVIRYSSSMQTYASFINILHFLLPLCINFISTIMIIVLIAREKLRTRRETTYQEHI
;
A
#
# COMPACT_ATOMS: atom_id res chain seq x y z
N PHE A 1 -57.56 -7.37 -1.36
CA PHE A 1 -56.82 -7.17 -0.12
C PHE A 1 -55.43 -6.70 -0.48
N ASN A 2 -55.20 -5.39 -0.48
CA ASN A 2 -53.94 -4.78 -0.87
C ASN A 2 -53.58 -3.77 0.22
N TYR A 3 -53.03 -4.28 1.32
CA TYR A 3 -52.42 -3.47 2.37
C TYR A 3 -50.93 -3.79 2.32
N THR A 4 -50.13 -2.85 1.83
CA THR A 4 -48.69 -2.80 2.09
C THR A 4 -48.48 -2.07 3.41
N ASP A 5 -47.42 -2.43 4.13
CA ASP A 5 -46.99 -1.87 5.42
C ASP A 5 -46.65 -0.36 5.40
N GLU A 6 -46.78 0.29 4.25
CA GLU A 6 -46.43 1.68 3.98
C GLU A 6 -47.66 2.61 3.84
N THR A 7 -48.88 2.11 4.10
CA THR A 7 -50.11 2.92 4.13
C THR A 7 -50.64 3.00 5.57
N GLU A 8 -50.98 4.22 6.04
CA GLU A 8 -51.40 4.55 7.43
C GLU A 8 -50.26 4.81 8.44
N CYS A 9 -49.17 5.48 8.02
CA CYS A 9 -48.06 5.85 8.92
C CYS A 9 -48.46 6.74 10.13
N GLN A 10 -49.66 7.35 10.12
CA GLN A 10 -50.15 8.20 11.21
C GLN A 10 -50.66 7.40 12.42
N ASP A 11 -50.97 6.11 12.25
CA ASP A 11 -51.53 5.24 13.30
C ASP A 11 -50.50 4.24 13.86
N TRP A 12 -49.22 4.39 13.50
CA TRP A 12 -48.17 3.50 13.99
C TRP A 12 -47.86 3.76 15.47
N PRO A 13 -47.84 2.72 16.33
CA PRO A 13 -47.46 2.90 17.72
C PRO A 13 -46.01 3.36 17.82
N CYS A 14 -45.75 4.33 18.71
CA CYS A 14 -44.41 4.90 18.93
C CYS A 14 -43.38 3.84 19.34
N SER A 15 -43.82 2.76 19.99
CA SER A 15 -43.05 1.55 20.28
C SER A 15 -43.45 0.44 19.31
N ASN A 16 -42.57 0.13 18.37
CA ASN A 16 -42.75 -0.91 17.36
C ASN A 16 -41.43 -1.67 17.12
N ALA A 17 -41.43 -2.62 16.19
CA ALA A 17 -40.26 -3.47 15.94
C ALA A 17 -38.99 -2.70 15.49
N TYR A 18 -39.14 -1.50 14.94
CA TYR A 18 -38.03 -0.65 14.48
C TYR A 18 -37.60 0.41 15.50
N THR A 19 -38.52 0.82 16.40
CA THR A 19 -38.25 1.85 17.41
C THR A 19 -37.90 1.28 18.77
N ARG A 20 -38.27 0.03 19.07
CA ARG A 20 -38.03 -0.57 20.38
C ARG A 20 -36.54 -0.89 20.60
N CYS A 21 -36.01 -0.44 21.74
CA CYS A 21 -34.62 -0.70 22.17
C CYS A 21 -33.55 -0.24 21.16
N ASN A 22 -33.82 0.83 20.42
CA ASN A 22 -32.91 1.45 19.46
C ASN A 22 -32.04 2.57 20.09
N ARG A 23 -32.17 2.82 21.40
CA ARG A 23 -31.48 3.86 22.19
C ARG A 23 -31.91 5.30 21.88
N LYS A 24 -33.06 5.48 21.23
CA LYS A 24 -33.68 6.78 20.98
C LYS A 24 -35.05 6.79 21.66
N TRP A 25 -35.47 7.93 22.20
CA TRP A 25 -36.81 8.06 22.76
C TRP A 25 -37.76 8.41 21.63
N ASN A 26 -38.35 7.40 21.00
CA ASN A 26 -39.38 7.58 19.98
C ASN A 26 -40.76 7.79 20.60
N CYS A 27 -41.02 7.27 21.80
CA CYS A 27 -42.21 7.60 22.58
C CYS A 27 -41.98 8.81 23.49
N HIS A 28 -43.02 9.63 23.68
CA HIS A 28 -42.97 10.80 24.57
C HIS A 28 -42.53 10.47 26.01
N ASN A 29 -42.90 9.29 26.51
CA ASN A 29 -42.51 8.81 27.83
C ASN A 29 -41.37 7.78 27.78
N ALA A 30 -40.66 7.67 26.64
CA ALA A 30 -39.58 6.70 26.41
C ALA A 30 -39.97 5.22 26.60
N ALA A 31 -41.27 4.88 26.51
CA ALA A 31 -41.76 3.53 26.73
C ALA A 31 -41.15 2.48 25.77
N ASP A 32 -40.71 2.91 24.59
CA ASP A 32 -40.00 2.13 23.58
C ASP A 32 -38.61 1.64 24.05
N GLU A 33 -38.01 2.29 25.04
CA GLU A 33 -36.70 1.93 25.61
C GLU A 33 -36.81 1.21 26.98
N THR A 34 -38.01 0.72 27.30
CA THR A 34 -38.27 -0.07 28.52
C THR A 34 -38.08 -1.56 28.28
N ASN A 35 -37.72 -2.28 29.35
CA ASN A 35 -37.52 -3.72 29.30
C ASN A 35 -36.45 -4.22 28.29
N CYS A 36 -35.49 -3.38 27.89
CA CYS A 36 -34.40 -3.69 26.95
C CYS A 36 -33.21 -4.41 27.62
N PRO A 37 -32.51 -5.37 26.96
CA PRO A 37 -31.45 -6.21 27.56
C PRO A 37 -30.39 -5.44 28.34
N ASP A 38 -30.03 -4.27 27.82
CA ASP A 38 -28.97 -3.42 28.34
C ASP A 38 -29.45 -2.40 29.38
N ASN A 39 -30.75 -2.32 29.68
CA ASN A 39 -31.29 -1.35 30.64
C ASN A 39 -31.17 -1.90 32.08
N PRO A 40 -30.39 -1.24 32.97
CA PRO A 40 -30.25 -1.65 34.37
C PRO A 40 -31.53 -1.44 35.21
N CYS A 41 -32.51 -0.68 34.73
CA CYS A 41 -33.72 -0.29 35.44
C CYS A 41 -34.99 -1.05 35.00
N ARG A 42 -34.85 -2.35 34.70
CA ARG A 42 -35.98 -3.22 34.33
C ARG A 42 -36.92 -3.50 35.52
N PRO A 43 -38.25 -3.62 35.30
CA PRO A 43 -38.94 -3.63 34.00
C PRO A 43 -39.34 -2.25 33.47
N ASN A 44 -39.69 -1.28 34.34
CA ASN A 44 -40.40 -0.04 33.96
C ASN A 44 -39.71 1.22 34.49
N GLY A 45 -38.41 1.40 34.21
CA GLY A 45 -37.70 2.61 34.59
C GLY A 45 -36.49 2.91 33.73
N HIS A 46 -36.03 4.15 33.82
CA HIS A 46 -34.86 4.63 33.11
C HIS A 46 -33.73 4.97 34.09
N PRO A 47 -32.47 4.68 33.70
CA PRO A 47 -31.32 5.05 34.50
C PRO A 47 -31.23 6.58 34.62
N CYS A 48 -31.15 7.06 35.85
CA CYS A 48 -31.15 8.47 36.19
C CYS A 48 -30.14 8.72 37.30
N ILE A 49 -29.45 9.85 37.26
CA ILE A 49 -28.68 10.34 38.42
C ILE A 49 -29.54 11.41 39.08
N SER A 50 -30.05 11.09 40.27
CA SER A 50 -30.90 12.01 41.03
C SER A 50 -30.14 13.29 41.35
N ILE A 51 -30.74 14.44 41.04
CA ILE A 51 -30.15 15.75 41.36
C ILE A 51 -30.01 16.00 42.88
N LEU A 52 -30.87 15.38 43.69
CA LEU A 52 -30.91 15.56 45.14
C LEU A 52 -29.83 14.72 45.83
N THR A 53 -29.73 13.44 45.46
CA THR A 53 -28.84 12.48 46.14
C THR A 53 -27.52 12.27 45.42
N ARG A 54 -27.40 12.73 44.17
CA ARG A 54 -26.27 12.48 43.25
C ARG A 54 -25.94 11.00 43.07
N ASN A 55 -26.89 10.13 43.38
CA ASN A 55 -26.77 8.69 43.25
C ASN A 55 -27.57 8.19 42.06
N PHE A 56 -27.15 7.03 41.55
CA PHE A 56 -27.89 6.29 40.55
C PHE A 56 -29.25 5.85 41.10
N THR A 57 -30.30 6.14 40.36
CA THR A 57 -31.70 5.82 40.67
C THR A 57 -32.43 5.42 39.40
N CYS A 58 -33.47 4.60 39.52
CA CYS A 58 -34.33 4.23 38.41
C CYS A 58 -35.58 5.09 38.41
N LEU A 59 -35.71 5.98 37.43
CA LEU A 59 -36.85 6.89 37.32
C LEU A 59 -38.02 6.18 36.62
N PRO A 60 -39.25 6.21 37.18
CA PRO A 60 -40.41 5.61 36.54
C PRO A 60 -40.86 6.41 35.31
N LEU A 61 -41.52 5.74 34.37
CA LEU A 61 -42.02 6.33 33.11
C LEU A 61 -42.94 7.54 33.31
N SER A 62 -43.65 7.60 34.43
CA SER A 62 -44.57 8.69 34.75
C SER A 62 -43.87 10.02 35.05
N ARG A 63 -42.56 10.01 35.25
CA ARG A 63 -41.71 11.18 35.56
C ARG A 63 -40.78 11.54 34.41
N ILE A 64 -41.05 11.00 33.22
CA ILE A 64 -40.31 11.32 32.00
C ILE A 64 -41.13 12.34 31.23
N ASN A 65 -40.51 13.47 30.90
CA ASN A 65 -41.15 14.60 30.25
C ASN A 65 -42.39 15.10 31.02
N ASP A 66 -42.36 15.05 32.36
CA ASP A 66 -43.44 15.53 33.24
C ASP A 66 -43.30 17.04 33.55
N GLY A 67 -42.25 17.68 33.03
CA GLY A 67 -41.93 19.09 33.21
C GLY A 67 -41.04 19.38 34.42
N ILE A 68 -40.72 18.36 35.22
CA ILE A 68 -39.90 18.44 36.43
C ILE A 68 -38.55 17.77 36.14
N VAL A 69 -37.45 18.47 36.42
CA VAL A 69 -36.11 17.90 36.26
C VAL A 69 -35.77 17.08 37.51
N ASP A 70 -35.95 15.77 37.43
CA ASP A 70 -35.53 14.77 38.42
C ASP A 70 -34.09 14.27 38.13
N CYS A 71 -33.66 14.26 36.87
CA CYS A 71 -32.34 13.76 36.46
C CYS A 71 -31.31 14.86 36.20
N ALA A 72 -30.06 14.56 36.56
CA ALA A 72 -28.93 15.43 36.26
C ALA A 72 -28.86 15.75 34.74
N GLY A 73 -28.74 17.04 34.43
CA GLY A 73 -28.67 17.54 33.06
C GLY A 73 -30.00 17.73 32.35
N GLY A 74 -31.14 17.50 33.02
CA GLY A 74 -32.47 17.54 32.39
C GLY A 74 -32.72 16.37 31.44
N TYR A 75 -32.02 15.24 31.64
CA TYR A 75 -32.06 14.09 30.75
C TYR A 75 -33.46 13.44 30.65
N ASP A 76 -34.24 13.53 31.72
CA ASP A 76 -35.64 13.12 31.81
C ASP A 76 -36.60 14.03 31.04
N GLU A 77 -36.18 15.25 30.71
CA GLU A 77 -37.00 16.31 30.13
C GLU A 77 -36.51 16.68 28.71
N GLN A 78 -36.24 15.67 27.87
CA GLN A 78 -35.68 15.86 26.51
C GLN A 78 -36.51 16.81 25.65
N ASN A 79 -37.85 16.76 25.76
CA ASN A 79 -38.75 17.62 24.99
C ASN A 79 -38.55 19.13 25.25
N ARG A 80 -37.91 19.49 26.37
CA ARG A 80 -37.68 20.88 26.77
C ARG A 80 -36.52 21.52 26.03
N CYS A 81 -35.52 20.74 25.63
CA CYS A 81 -34.36 21.22 24.86
C CYS A 81 -34.43 20.86 23.36
N GLU A 82 -35.32 19.94 22.94
CA GLU A 82 -35.56 19.58 21.53
C GLU A 82 -36.35 20.61 20.69
N GLN A 83 -36.37 21.89 21.07
CA GLN A 83 -37.17 22.91 20.38
C GLN A 83 -36.33 23.85 19.49
N ILE A 84 -35.78 23.36 18.36
CA ILE A 84 -35.53 24.22 17.19
C ILE A 84 -35.81 23.44 15.89
N PRO A 85 -36.90 23.72 15.16
CA PRO A 85 -37.32 22.94 13.98
C PRO A 85 -36.52 23.22 12.69
N ASN A 86 -35.41 23.97 12.74
CA ASN A 86 -34.70 24.43 11.52
C ASN A 86 -33.17 24.43 11.59
N SER A 87 -32.57 23.75 12.56
CA SER A 87 -31.13 23.49 12.59
C SER A 87 -30.87 22.03 12.89
N SER A 88 -29.91 21.42 12.21
CA SER A 88 -29.44 20.03 12.35
C SER A 88 -28.79 19.69 13.70
N ILE A 89 -29.14 20.43 14.75
CA ILE A 89 -28.48 20.52 16.05
C ILE A 89 -29.56 20.26 17.11
N GLN A 90 -29.66 19.01 17.59
CA GLN A 90 -30.49 18.62 18.74
C GLN A 90 -29.77 19.01 20.03
N LEU A 91 -30.18 20.13 20.63
CA LEU A 91 -29.74 20.52 21.97
C LEU A 91 -30.41 19.57 22.97
N THR A 92 -29.65 18.75 23.69
CA THR A 92 -30.22 17.67 24.54
C THR A 92 -30.00 17.85 26.04
N TYR A 93 -29.12 18.76 26.45
CA TYR A 93 -28.72 18.92 27.85
C TYR A 93 -28.77 20.36 28.32
N ARG A 94 -28.94 20.53 29.63
CA ARG A 94 -29.01 21.84 30.29
C ARG A 94 -28.25 21.81 31.62
N CYS A 95 -27.52 22.88 31.94
CA CYS A 95 -26.90 23.05 33.25
C CYS A 95 -27.94 23.37 34.34
N PHE A 96 -27.75 22.85 35.55
CA PHE A 96 -28.73 22.92 36.65
C PHE A 96 -29.23 24.35 36.97
N ASN A 97 -28.35 25.36 36.87
CA ASN A 97 -28.67 26.76 37.18
C ASN A 97 -28.85 27.67 35.95
N GLU A 98 -28.70 27.15 34.74
CA GLU A 98 -28.79 27.95 33.51
C GLU A 98 -30.06 27.59 32.78
N THR A 99 -30.66 28.47 31.99
CA THR A 99 -31.84 28.18 31.14
C THR A 99 -31.46 27.78 29.72
N GLN A 100 -30.19 27.90 29.36
CA GLN A 100 -29.70 27.62 28.02
C GLN A 100 -29.43 26.13 27.84
N CYS A 101 -29.98 25.56 26.76
CA CYS A 101 -29.63 24.22 26.32
C CYS A 101 -28.30 24.27 25.56
N VAL A 102 -27.44 23.27 25.77
CA VAL A 102 -26.07 23.25 25.24
C VAL A 102 -25.87 22.02 24.36
N GLN A 103 -25.35 22.23 23.14
CA GLN A 103 -24.73 21.19 22.31
C GLN A 103 -23.25 21.52 22.20
N ARG A 104 -22.41 20.65 22.72
CA ARG A 104 -20.97 20.68 22.44
C ARG A 104 -20.64 19.50 21.56
N GLU A 105 -20.46 19.78 20.29
CA GLU A 105 -19.76 18.85 19.41
C GLU A 105 -18.29 18.90 19.76
N VAL A 106 -17.76 17.74 20.15
CA VAL A 106 -16.34 17.59 20.44
C VAL A 106 -15.77 16.66 19.39
N HIS A 107 -14.85 17.18 18.60
CA HIS A 107 -14.09 16.39 17.64
C HIS A 107 -12.85 15.84 18.34
N ILE A 108 -12.74 14.52 18.37
CA ILE A 108 -11.63 13.80 18.99
C ILE A 108 -11.00 12.93 17.93
N ILE A 109 -9.70 13.07 17.72
CA ILE A 109 -8.94 12.25 16.77
C ILE A 109 -7.87 11.49 17.55
N PHE A 110 -7.92 10.16 17.46
CA PHE A 110 -6.85 9.29 17.91
C PHE A 110 -6.13 8.70 16.71
N VAL A 111 -4.82 8.50 16.87
CA VAL A 111 -3.99 7.80 15.88
C VAL A 111 -3.36 6.60 16.54
N GLU A 112 -3.54 5.43 15.93
CA GLU A 112 -2.82 4.21 16.33
C GLU A 112 -1.50 4.12 15.56
N PHE A 113 -0.39 4.01 16.27
CA PHE A 113 0.93 3.84 15.68
C PHE A 113 1.75 2.84 16.50
N HIS A 114 2.22 1.77 15.85
CA HIS A 114 2.90 0.63 16.50
C HIS A 114 2.19 0.12 17.77
N GLN A 115 0.88 -0.15 17.69
CA GLN A 115 0.06 -0.68 18.81
C GLN A 115 -0.06 0.27 20.01
N HIS A 116 0.17 1.57 19.80
CA HIS A 116 -0.04 2.60 20.82
C HIS A 116 -0.96 3.69 20.28
N TYR A 117 -1.83 4.21 21.15
CA TYR A 117 -2.77 5.27 20.81
C TYR A 117 -2.18 6.64 21.16
N TYR A 118 -2.39 7.60 20.27
CA TYR A 118 -1.96 8.98 20.45
C TYR A 118 -3.17 9.90 20.26
N LEU A 119 -3.35 10.85 21.18
CA LEU A 119 -4.35 11.91 21.04
C LEU A 119 -3.82 12.97 20.06
N ALA A 120 -4.35 12.97 18.84
CA ALA A 120 -3.91 13.85 17.77
C ALA A 120 -4.66 15.19 17.75
N LEU A 121 -5.93 15.18 18.18
CA LEU A 121 -6.78 16.37 18.28
C LEU A 121 -7.86 16.20 19.34
N LEU A 122 -8.09 17.26 20.11
CA LEU A 122 -9.26 17.45 20.97
C LEU A 122 -9.77 18.87 20.74
N GLN A 123 -10.87 19.03 20.01
CA GLN A 123 -11.43 20.33 19.66
C GLN A 123 -12.91 20.41 20.01
N THR A 124 -13.31 21.48 20.70
CA THR A 124 -14.67 21.70 21.23
C THR A 124 -15.50 22.70 20.42
N ASN A 125 -14.96 23.20 19.31
CA ASN A 125 -15.64 24.14 18.41
C ASN A 125 -16.16 23.43 17.16
N SER A 126 -17.39 23.78 16.77
CA SER A 126 -18.17 23.24 15.65
C SER A 126 -17.64 23.57 14.24
N SER A 127 -16.45 24.17 14.12
CA SER A 127 -15.79 24.42 12.83
C SER A 127 -14.40 23.81 12.81
N LEU A 128 -14.33 22.55 12.36
CA LEU A 128 -13.06 22.01 11.86
C LEU A 128 -12.79 22.63 10.47
N PRO A 129 -11.60 23.21 10.24
CA PRO A 129 -11.19 23.51 8.88
C PRO A 129 -11.08 22.19 8.10
N TRP A 130 -11.56 22.19 6.85
CA TRP A 130 -11.60 21.03 5.95
C TRP A 130 -10.22 20.41 5.67
N LYS A 131 -9.15 21.15 6.01
CA LYS A 131 -7.76 20.72 5.94
C LYS A 131 -7.06 21.03 7.26
N PHE A 132 -6.68 19.98 7.98
CA PHE A 132 -6.02 20.07 9.28
C PHE A 132 -4.68 19.32 9.24
N SER A 133 -3.63 19.89 9.85
CA SER A 133 -2.33 19.27 10.00
C SER A 133 -1.96 19.26 11.48
N THR A 134 -1.70 18.07 12.02
CA THR A 134 -1.22 17.88 13.40
C THR A 134 0.07 17.08 13.40
N ARG A 135 0.93 17.40 14.37
CA ARG A 135 2.19 16.69 14.58
C ARG A 135 2.05 15.80 15.81
N ILE A 136 2.23 14.51 15.62
CA ILE A 136 2.20 13.53 16.71
C ILE A 136 3.52 13.59 17.46
N ILE A 137 3.47 13.90 18.74
CA ILE A 137 4.62 14.00 19.66
C ILE A 137 4.49 12.88 20.70
N PRO A 138 5.59 12.29 21.20
CA PRO A 138 5.52 11.23 22.22
C PRO A 138 4.72 11.60 23.49
N GLN A 139 4.64 12.89 23.82
CA GLN A 139 3.87 13.39 24.97
C GLN A 139 2.34 13.24 24.80
N HIS A 140 1.86 13.04 23.57
CA HIS A 140 0.43 12.84 23.28
C HIS A 140 0.01 11.36 23.34
N ARG A 141 0.92 10.46 23.74
CA ARG A 141 0.62 9.03 23.88
C ARG A 141 -0.40 8.80 25.00
N CYS A 142 -1.46 8.09 24.67
CA CYS A 142 -2.40 7.55 25.65
C CYS A 142 -1.79 6.32 26.30
N LEU A 143 -1.71 6.31 27.63
CA LEU A 143 -1.10 5.22 28.39
C LEU A 143 -2.07 4.03 28.50
N SER A 144 -1.56 2.81 28.48
CA SER A 144 -2.36 1.64 28.86
C SER A 144 -2.66 1.68 30.36
N ILE A 145 -3.82 1.17 30.76
CA ILE A 145 -4.21 1.01 32.17
C ILE A 145 -3.15 0.25 32.98
N ARG A 146 -2.44 -0.68 32.35
CA ARG A 146 -1.35 -1.47 32.95
C ARG A 146 -0.13 -0.62 33.31
N GLU A 147 0.10 0.49 32.62
CA GLU A 147 1.19 1.43 32.87
C GLU A 147 0.84 2.47 33.95
N VAL A 148 -0.45 2.59 34.25
CA VAL A 148 -0.99 3.64 35.11
C VAL A 148 -1.37 3.12 36.49
N PHE A 149 -1.97 1.92 36.57
CA PHE A 149 -2.33 1.32 37.85
C PHE A 149 -1.25 0.36 38.39
N PRO A 150 -1.03 0.34 39.72
CA PRO A 150 -0.24 -0.71 40.38
C PRO A 150 -0.81 -2.11 40.12
N ASN A 151 0.05 -3.13 40.09
CA ASN A 151 -0.31 -4.53 39.79
C ASN A 151 -1.51 -5.07 40.60
N HIS A 152 -1.69 -4.64 41.86
CA HIS A 152 -2.81 -5.06 42.70
C HIS A 152 -4.18 -4.59 42.19
N ILE A 153 -4.24 -3.44 41.51
CA ILE A 153 -5.49 -2.91 40.98
C ILE A 153 -5.81 -3.58 39.64
N GLN A 154 -4.79 -3.97 38.86
CA GLN A 154 -4.96 -4.61 37.54
C GLN A 154 -5.68 -5.97 37.59
N SER A 155 -5.65 -6.67 38.72
CA SER A 155 -6.34 -7.98 38.88
C SER A 155 -7.81 -7.85 39.28
N LEU A 156 -8.32 -6.63 39.49
CA LEU A 156 -9.70 -6.40 39.89
C LEU A 156 -10.64 -6.42 38.67
N SER A 157 -11.94 -6.55 38.91
CA SER A 157 -12.92 -6.48 37.83
C SER A 157 -12.98 -5.07 37.23
N ARG A 158 -13.29 -4.97 35.94
CA ARG A 158 -13.39 -3.70 35.19
C ARG A 158 -14.22 -2.61 35.89
N TRP A 159 -15.30 -2.98 36.58
CA TRP A 159 -16.12 -2.03 37.34
C TRP A 159 -15.40 -1.39 38.53
N HIS A 160 -14.43 -2.10 39.12
CA HIS A 160 -13.56 -1.54 40.15
C HIS A 160 -12.52 -0.59 39.54
N HIS A 161 -12.01 -0.88 38.34
CA HIS A 161 -11.16 0.06 37.60
C HIS A 161 -11.93 1.35 37.31
N ALA A 162 -13.18 1.24 36.84
CA ALA A 162 -14.02 2.39 36.49
C ALA A 162 -14.21 3.38 37.64
N LYS A 163 -14.40 2.88 38.86
CA LYS A 163 -14.49 3.73 40.07
C LYS A 163 -13.21 4.52 40.35
N GLN A 164 -12.07 4.08 39.83
CA GLN A 164 -10.74 4.63 40.10
C GLN A 164 -10.15 5.42 38.92
N TYR A 165 -10.86 5.58 37.80
CA TYR A 165 -10.37 6.28 36.61
C TYR A 165 -9.98 7.74 36.84
N HIS A 166 -10.52 8.39 37.86
CA HIS A 166 -10.09 9.75 38.21
C HIS A 166 -8.69 9.80 38.85
N ILE A 167 -8.22 8.72 39.50
CA ILE A 167 -6.92 8.69 40.21
C ILE A 167 -5.73 8.96 39.28
N PRO A 168 -5.61 8.33 38.09
CA PRO A 168 -4.59 8.67 37.11
C PRO A 168 -4.47 10.16 36.80
N CYS A 169 -5.60 10.82 36.53
CA CYS A 169 -5.66 12.23 36.16
C CYS A 169 -5.30 13.14 37.34
N GLN A 170 -5.60 12.74 38.57
CA GLN A 170 -5.28 13.49 39.79
C GLN A 170 -3.82 13.36 40.20
N LYS A 171 -3.23 12.16 40.07
CA LYS A 171 -1.85 11.89 40.52
C LYS A 171 -0.78 12.30 39.53
N ARG A 172 -1.06 12.23 38.22
CA ARG A 172 -0.08 12.51 37.16
C ARG A 172 -0.58 13.65 36.30
N SER A 173 0.04 14.83 36.45
CA SER A 173 -0.33 16.03 35.68
C SER A 173 -0.11 15.89 34.18
N ASN A 174 0.80 15.01 33.77
CA ASN A 174 1.25 14.84 32.39
C ASN A 174 0.40 13.84 31.60
N VAL A 175 -0.58 13.17 32.23
CA VAL A 175 -1.46 12.23 31.55
C VAL A 175 -2.63 12.98 30.96
N THR A 176 -2.70 13.00 29.63
CA THR A 176 -3.81 13.60 28.87
C THR A 176 -4.90 12.57 28.55
N CYS A 177 -4.50 11.33 28.27
CA CYS A 177 -5.38 10.24 27.95
C CYS A 177 -4.82 8.88 28.39
N PHE A 178 -5.71 7.91 28.60
CA PHE A 178 -5.37 6.52 28.87
C PHE A 178 -6.51 5.60 28.42
N TYR A 179 -6.25 4.30 28.31
CA TYR A 179 -7.27 3.33 27.91
C TYR A 179 -7.25 2.08 28.79
N ASP A 180 -8.45 1.55 29.09
CA ASP A 180 -8.68 0.29 29.80
C ASP A 180 -8.99 -0.81 28.78
N ASP A 181 -8.04 -1.75 28.70
CA ASP A 181 -7.92 -2.82 27.72
C ASP A 181 -9.26 -3.23 27.08
N ASP A 182 -9.36 -2.98 25.77
CA ASP A 182 -10.42 -3.40 24.84
C ASP A 182 -11.84 -2.83 25.03
N TYR A 183 -12.08 -1.87 25.94
CA TYR A 183 -13.44 -1.31 26.09
C TYR A 183 -13.58 0.20 26.31
N PHE A 184 -12.70 0.83 27.10
CA PHE A 184 -12.85 2.25 27.44
C PHE A 184 -11.62 3.08 27.04
N MET A 185 -11.86 4.20 26.38
CA MET A 185 -10.88 5.26 26.17
C MET A 185 -11.24 6.43 27.09
N CYS A 186 -10.25 6.96 27.81
CA CYS A 186 -10.43 7.98 28.83
C CYS A 186 -9.58 9.23 28.53
N LEU A 187 -10.16 10.40 28.74
CA LEU A 187 -9.52 11.71 28.63
C LEU A 187 -9.50 12.40 29.99
N CYS A 188 -8.37 12.97 30.37
CA CYS A 188 -8.27 13.78 31.59
C CYS A 188 -8.68 15.22 31.29
N ASN A 189 -9.74 15.70 31.95
CA ASN A 189 -10.17 17.09 31.86
C ASN A 189 -9.27 18.03 32.67
N MET A 190 -9.43 19.34 32.48
CA MET A 190 -8.76 20.40 33.24
C MET A 190 -8.98 20.26 34.75
N ASP A 191 -10.17 19.83 35.17
CA ASP A 191 -10.52 19.58 36.57
C ASP A 191 -9.91 18.28 37.13
N ARG A 192 -8.98 17.64 36.40
CA ARG A 192 -8.34 16.37 36.77
C ARG A 192 -9.31 15.20 36.97
N HIS A 193 -10.44 15.22 36.28
CA HIS A 193 -11.37 14.11 36.21
C HIS A 193 -11.21 13.37 34.89
N ALA A 194 -11.20 12.03 34.94
CA ALA A 194 -11.32 11.21 33.74
C ALA A 194 -12.75 11.25 33.19
N ASN A 195 -12.86 11.52 31.89
CA ASN A 195 -14.06 11.33 31.09
C ASN A 195 -13.83 10.15 30.14
N CYS A 196 -14.60 9.08 30.33
CA CYS A 196 -14.38 7.82 29.64
C CYS A 196 -15.58 7.46 28.79
N PHE A 197 -15.31 6.98 27.58
CA PHE A 197 -16.33 6.53 26.64
C PHE A 197 -15.95 5.17 26.08
N LYS A 198 -16.97 4.43 25.63
CA LYS A 198 -16.77 3.13 25.01
C LYS A 198 -16.00 3.31 23.70
N PHE A 199 -14.91 2.58 23.56
CA PHE A 199 -14.08 2.57 22.36
C PHE A 199 -13.82 1.12 21.94
N ASP A 200 -14.11 0.81 20.69
CA ASP A 200 -13.90 -0.53 20.16
C ASP A 200 -12.50 -0.61 19.54
N PHE A 201 -11.57 -1.22 20.28
CA PHE A 201 -10.18 -1.40 19.87
C PHE A 201 -10.01 -2.48 18.79
N SER A 202 -11.04 -3.32 18.59
CA SER A 202 -11.04 -4.44 17.66
C SER A 202 -11.82 -4.16 16.36
N HIS A 203 -12.32 -2.93 16.19
CA HIS A 203 -13.22 -2.61 15.09
C HIS A 203 -12.49 -2.65 13.74
N ILE A 204 -12.70 -3.73 12.98
CA ILE A 204 -12.26 -3.84 11.59
C ILE A 204 -13.33 -3.21 10.71
N TYR A 205 -12.96 -2.18 9.95
CA TYR A 205 -13.84 -1.57 8.97
C TYR A 205 -13.92 -2.47 7.71
N ASP A 206 -14.79 -3.48 7.74
CA ASP A 206 -15.07 -4.32 6.57
C ASP A 206 -16.43 -3.94 5.97
N CYS A 207 -16.41 -3.39 4.75
CA CYS A 207 -17.63 -3.06 3.99
C CYS A 207 -18.02 -4.24 3.11
N PHE A 208 -18.91 -5.12 3.59
CA PHE A 208 -19.68 -6.09 2.78
C PHE A 208 -18.88 -6.78 1.65
N GLY A 209 -17.61 -7.13 1.89
CA GLY A 209 -16.77 -7.87 0.92
C GLY A 209 -16.09 -7.05 -0.19
N TYR A 210 -16.14 -5.71 -0.18
CA TYR A 210 -15.35 -4.88 -1.09
C TYR A 210 -14.00 -4.51 -0.45
N ASN A 211 -12.98 -5.33 -0.73
CA ASN A 211 -11.62 -5.06 -0.27
C ASN A 211 -11.04 -3.82 -0.98
N TYR A 212 -10.94 -2.70 -0.26
CA TYR A 212 -10.25 -1.50 -0.73
C TYR A 212 -8.72 -1.64 -0.69
N TYR A 213 -8.17 -2.62 0.03
CA TYR A 213 -6.73 -2.92 0.06
C TYR A 213 -6.35 -4.08 -0.87
N GLU A 214 -5.13 -4.02 -1.40
CA GLU A 214 -4.41 -5.13 -2.00
C GLU A 214 -3.34 -5.65 -1.01
N ASN A 215 -2.79 -6.85 -1.26
CA ASN A 215 -1.65 -7.42 -0.52
C ASN A 215 -1.82 -7.49 1.02
N GLU A 216 -3.01 -7.83 1.50
CA GLU A 216 -3.30 -7.97 2.95
C GLU A 216 -3.05 -6.69 3.76
N GLY A 217 -3.23 -5.51 3.14
CA GLY A 217 -3.29 -4.23 3.86
C GLY A 217 -4.51 -4.13 4.79
N ARG A 218 -4.51 -3.15 5.70
CA ARG A 218 -5.68 -2.80 6.52
C ARG A 218 -6.16 -1.41 6.17
N CYS A 219 -7.36 -1.26 5.59
CA CYS A 219 -7.92 0.07 5.30
C CYS A 219 -8.89 0.54 6.38
N PHE A 220 -8.85 1.85 6.61
CA PHE A 220 -9.76 2.59 7.48
C PHE A 220 -10.59 3.51 6.60
N VAL A 221 -11.90 3.57 6.84
CA VAL A 221 -12.83 4.42 6.07
C VAL A 221 -13.51 5.43 6.99
N ASP A 222 -13.92 6.54 6.40
CA ASP A 222 -14.56 7.67 7.09
C ASP A 222 -15.99 7.36 7.55
N ASN A 223 -16.79 6.62 6.79
CA ASN A 223 -18.20 6.34 7.10
C ASN A 223 -18.61 4.87 6.86
N ARG A 224 -19.41 4.32 7.78
CA ARG A 224 -19.94 2.94 7.73
C ARG A 224 -21.01 2.73 6.66
N THR A 225 -21.81 3.75 6.35
CA THR A 225 -22.94 3.63 5.40
C THR A 225 -22.60 4.06 3.98
N CYS A 226 -21.69 5.02 3.79
CA CYS A 226 -21.22 5.44 2.47
C CYS A 226 -19.81 6.06 2.57
N PRO A 227 -18.74 5.26 2.39
CA PRO A 227 -17.39 5.76 2.54
C PRO A 227 -17.02 6.69 1.38
N THR A 228 -16.51 7.88 1.70
CA THR A 228 -16.02 8.85 0.69
C THR A 228 -14.50 8.93 0.65
N ALA A 229 -13.84 8.51 1.73
CA ALA A 229 -12.38 8.47 1.83
C ALA A 229 -11.90 7.19 2.55
N SER A 230 -10.78 6.64 2.08
CA SER A 230 -10.16 5.45 2.67
C SER A 230 -8.66 5.62 2.84
N SER A 231 -8.12 5.35 4.03
CA SER A 231 -6.69 5.35 4.30
C SER A 231 -6.22 3.94 4.63
N CYS A 232 -5.22 3.43 3.93
CA CYS A 232 -4.76 2.06 4.10
C CYS A 232 -3.38 1.97 4.78
N LEU A 233 -3.30 1.11 5.80
CA LEU A 233 -2.08 0.70 6.46
C LEU A 233 -1.51 -0.53 5.77
N CYS A 234 -0.35 -0.35 5.15
CA CYS A 234 0.33 -1.39 4.39
C CYS A 234 1.28 -2.18 5.29
N LYS A 235 1.44 -3.47 4.98
CA LYS A 235 2.50 -4.29 5.55
C LYS A 235 3.87 -3.75 5.11
N GLU A 236 4.92 -4.08 5.85
CA GLU A 236 6.28 -3.74 5.46
C GLU A 236 6.56 -4.16 4.01
N CYS A 237 7.29 -3.33 3.27
CA CYS A 237 7.59 -3.51 1.85
C CYS A 237 6.40 -3.33 0.89
N TYR A 238 5.23 -2.90 1.37
CA TYR A 238 4.09 -2.51 0.54
C TYR A 238 3.77 -1.03 0.70
N PHE A 239 3.36 -0.37 -0.38
CA PHE A 239 3.08 1.07 -0.39
C PHE A 239 2.00 1.43 -1.41
N GLY A 240 1.55 2.69 -1.39
CA GLY A 240 0.45 3.22 -2.18
C GLY A 240 -0.87 3.32 -1.41
N SER A 241 -1.79 4.12 -1.94
CA SER A 241 -3.11 4.41 -1.35
C SER A 241 -3.97 3.16 -1.03
N ARG A 242 -3.73 2.04 -1.71
CA ARG A 242 -4.39 0.74 -1.52
C ARG A 242 -3.41 -0.39 -1.16
N CYS A 243 -2.16 -0.08 -0.80
CA CYS A 243 -1.10 -1.07 -0.61
C CYS A 243 -0.79 -1.92 -1.85
N GLN A 244 -1.04 -1.36 -3.04
CA GLN A 244 -0.95 -2.03 -4.33
C GLN A 244 0.49 -2.29 -4.78
N PHE A 245 1.47 -1.52 -4.29
CA PHE A 245 2.85 -1.66 -4.71
C PHE A 245 3.61 -2.55 -3.72
N THR A 246 4.55 -3.34 -4.23
CA THR A 246 5.41 -4.19 -3.42
C THR A 246 6.87 -4.05 -3.86
N THR A 247 7.78 -3.99 -2.90
CA THR A 247 9.22 -4.15 -3.15
C THR A 247 9.68 -5.61 -3.08
N ASN A 248 8.80 -6.56 -2.74
CA ASN A 248 9.14 -7.98 -2.54
C ASN A 248 9.20 -8.81 -3.84
N GLY A 249 9.27 -8.17 -5.01
CA GLY A 249 9.34 -8.84 -6.30
C GLY A 249 10.75 -8.94 -6.88
N PHE A 250 11.08 -10.06 -7.52
CA PHE A 250 12.29 -10.23 -8.36
C PHE A 250 12.30 -9.34 -9.62
N GLY A 251 11.26 -8.53 -9.84
CA GLY A 251 11.19 -7.56 -10.92
C GLY A 251 11.75 -6.21 -10.50
N LEU A 252 13.06 -5.99 -10.64
CA LEU A 252 13.65 -4.65 -10.62
C LEU A 252 13.16 -3.87 -11.84
N SER A 253 11.96 -3.29 -11.79
CA SER A 253 11.59 -2.22 -12.72
C SER A 253 12.11 -0.89 -12.19
N LEU A 254 12.69 -0.08 -13.08
CA LEU A 254 13.06 1.31 -12.83
C LEU A 254 11.92 2.11 -12.17
N ASP A 255 10.66 1.80 -12.54
CA ASP A 255 9.47 2.50 -12.06
C ASP A 255 9.24 2.28 -10.56
N ILE A 256 9.56 1.08 -10.05
CA ILE A 256 9.42 0.73 -8.63
C ILE A 256 10.56 1.37 -7.81
N ILE A 257 11.78 1.37 -8.35
CA ILE A 257 12.97 1.85 -7.63
C ILE A 257 13.00 3.38 -7.55
N LEU A 258 12.72 4.06 -8.67
CA LEU A 258 12.90 5.50 -8.78
C LEU A 258 11.59 6.28 -8.79
N GLY A 259 10.46 5.64 -9.14
CA GLY A 259 9.18 6.34 -9.33
C GLY A 259 8.72 7.12 -8.09
N TYR A 260 8.84 6.55 -6.89
CA TYR A 260 8.43 7.23 -5.66
C TYR A 260 9.37 8.37 -5.24
N SER A 261 10.65 8.28 -5.64
CA SER A 261 11.65 9.31 -5.35
C SER A 261 11.45 10.57 -6.18
N ILE A 262 10.65 10.54 -7.25
CA ILE A 262 10.38 11.68 -8.12
C ILE A 262 9.15 12.43 -7.60
N GLN A 263 9.30 13.72 -7.31
CA GLN A 263 8.20 14.57 -6.84
C GLN A 263 7.40 15.14 -8.03
N PRO A 264 6.06 15.11 -7.98
CA PRO A 264 5.20 15.61 -9.05
C PRO A 264 5.18 17.13 -9.05
N LYS A 265 4.98 17.74 -10.23
CA LYS A 265 4.81 19.19 -10.41
C LYS A 265 5.98 20.06 -9.89
N VAL A 266 7.12 19.46 -9.58
CA VAL A 266 8.36 20.15 -9.18
C VAL A 266 9.36 20.09 -10.33
N HIS A 267 9.96 21.24 -10.67
CA HIS A 267 10.98 21.31 -11.72
C HIS A 267 12.21 20.45 -11.40
N PHE A 268 12.85 19.91 -12.45
CA PHE A 268 13.99 18.99 -12.33
C PHE A 268 15.13 19.48 -11.41
N LEU A 269 15.42 20.78 -11.41
CA LEU A 269 16.48 21.37 -10.56
C LEU A 269 16.18 21.30 -9.06
N GLN A 270 14.91 21.24 -8.67
CA GLN A 270 14.45 21.18 -7.27
C GLN A 270 14.13 19.75 -6.80
N GLN A 271 14.25 18.76 -7.69
CA GLN A 271 14.10 17.34 -7.34
C GLN A 271 15.16 16.88 -6.32
N PRO A 272 14.88 15.82 -5.54
CA PRO A 272 15.81 15.30 -4.55
C PRO A 272 17.10 14.80 -5.17
N ASN A 273 18.17 14.78 -4.37
CA ASN A 273 19.50 14.37 -4.81
C ASN A 273 19.52 12.97 -5.42
N THR A 274 18.66 12.05 -4.95
CA THR A 274 18.49 10.71 -5.52
C THR A 274 18.22 10.75 -7.03
N VAL A 275 17.27 11.58 -7.49
CA VAL A 275 16.90 11.68 -8.91
C VAL A 275 18.03 12.30 -9.73
N LYS A 276 18.71 13.31 -9.19
CA LYS A 276 19.85 13.97 -9.85
C LYS A 276 21.02 13.01 -10.05
N ILE A 277 21.38 12.24 -9.02
CA ILE A 277 22.44 11.24 -9.07
C ILE A 277 22.06 10.13 -10.07
N SER A 278 20.85 9.59 -10.00
CA SER A 278 20.39 8.56 -10.95
C SER A 278 20.40 9.08 -12.39
N THR A 279 20.06 10.35 -12.63
CA THR A 279 20.13 10.96 -13.98
C THR A 279 21.57 11.06 -14.46
N ALA A 280 22.50 11.50 -13.60
CA ALA A 280 23.92 11.57 -13.95
C ALA A 280 24.51 10.19 -14.27
N VAL A 281 24.22 9.18 -13.45
CA VAL A 281 24.65 7.79 -13.69
C VAL A 281 24.09 7.26 -15.01
N THR A 282 22.79 7.42 -15.26
CA THR A 282 22.16 7.00 -16.51
C THR A 282 22.78 7.69 -17.73
N ALA A 283 23.09 8.99 -17.65
CA ALA A 283 23.75 9.73 -18.73
C ALA A 283 25.17 9.19 -19.02
N VAL A 284 25.96 8.90 -17.98
CA VAL A 284 27.30 8.32 -18.13
C VAL A 284 27.22 6.93 -18.78
N VAL A 285 26.33 6.07 -18.28
CA VAL A 285 26.12 4.72 -18.85
C VAL A 285 25.67 4.81 -20.31
N PHE A 286 24.81 5.76 -20.66
CA PHE A 286 24.36 5.97 -22.03
C PHE A 286 25.50 6.40 -22.96
N VAL A 287 26.33 7.37 -22.55
CA VAL A 287 27.47 7.84 -23.37
C VAL A 287 28.49 6.72 -23.59
N ILE A 288 28.89 6.02 -22.53
CA ILE A 288 29.82 4.88 -22.63
C ILE A 288 29.21 3.78 -23.51
N GLY A 289 27.93 3.48 -23.31
CA GLY A 289 27.19 2.48 -24.06
C GLY A 289 27.09 2.80 -25.57
N LEU A 290 26.85 4.06 -25.93
CA LEU A 290 26.81 4.52 -27.32
C LEU A 290 28.18 4.37 -28.00
N ILE A 291 29.25 4.85 -27.35
CA ILE A 291 30.61 4.76 -27.89
C ILE A 291 30.98 3.29 -28.10
N ASN A 292 30.78 2.45 -27.09
CA ASN A 292 31.08 1.03 -27.18
C ASN A 292 30.24 0.32 -28.26
N GLY A 293 28.94 0.63 -28.35
CA GLY A 293 28.06 0.06 -29.36
C GLY A 293 28.51 0.39 -30.79
N ILE A 294 28.84 1.66 -31.06
CA ILE A 294 29.33 2.12 -32.37
C ILE A 294 30.66 1.44 -32.72
N LEU A 295 31.62 1.41 -31.79
CA LEU A 295 32.92 0.77 -32.00
C LEU A 295 32.78 -0.74 -32.26
N CYS A 296 31.94 -1.44 -31.51
CA CYS A 296 31.66 -2.86 -31.71
C CYS A 296 31.05 -3.13 -33.10
N VAL A 297 30.06 -2.34 -33.52
CA VAL A 297 29.41 -2.50 -34.83
C VAL A 297 30.41 -2.27 -35.96
N ILE A 298 31.27 -1.24 -35.87
CA ILE A 298 32.33 -1.00 -36.87
C ILE A 298 33.29 -2.20 -36.93
N THR A 299 33.74 -2.69 -35.77
CA THR A 299 34.72 -3.78 -35.65
C THR A 299 34.20 -5.09 -36.26
N PHE A 300 32.98 -5.49 -35.89
CA PHE A 300 32.42 -6.78 -36.32
C PHE A 300 31.81 -6.76 -37.73
N LYS A 301 31.68 -5.58 -38.36
CA LYS A 301 31.25 -5.45 -39.76
C LYS A 301 32.36 -5.81 -40.77
N THR A 302 33.60 -5.97 -40.32
CA THR A 302 34.74 -6.37 -41.16
C THR A 302 34.53 -7.74 -41.83
N LYS A 303 35.05 -7.90 -43.06
CA LYS A 303 34.90 -9.15 -43.85
C LYS A 303 35.49 -10.37 -43.15
N GLU A 304 36.61 -10.18 -42.44
CA GLU A 304 37.31 -11.24 -41.71
C GLU A 304 36.48 -11.77 -40.54
N SER A 305 35.91 -10.88 -39.74
CA SER A 305 35.04 -11.25 -38.62
C SER A 305 33.80 -12.02 -39.11
N LEU A 306 33.20 -11.60 -40.23
CA LEU A 306 32.00 -12.20 -40.81
C LEU A 306 32.24 -13.47 -41.63
N ALA A 307 33.48 -13.99 -41.64
CA ALA A 307 33.83 -15.24 -42.28
C ALA A 307 33.27 -16.48 -41.53
N VAL A 308 32.97 -16.33 -40.23
CA VAL A 308 32.49 -17.41 -39.35
C VAL A 308 31.18 -16.98 -38.67
N GLY A 309 30.32 -17.94 -38.30
CA GLY A 309 29.04 -17.68 -37.64
C GLY A 309 29.16 -16.88 -36.34
N SER A 310 30.21 -17.09 -35.54
CA SER A 310 30.50 -16.32 -34.33
C SER A 310 30.62 -14.82 -34.55
N GLY A 311 31.14 -14.38 -35.70
CA GLY A 311 31.16 -12.96 -36.04
C GLY A 311 29.78 -12.39 -36.37
N LEU A 312 28.88 -13.18 -36.98
CA LEU A 312 27.49 -12.78 -37.16
C LEU A 312 26.75 -12.65 -35.83
N TYR A 313 26.97 -13.57 -34.89
CA TYR A 313 26.39 -13.47 -33.55
C TYR A 313 26.91 -12.24 -32.80
N LEU A 314 28.21 -11.93 -32.89
CA LEU A 314 28.81 -10.73 -32.27
C LEU A 314 28.26 -9.44 -32.87
N LEU A 315 28.11 -9.38 -34.20
CA LEU A 315 27.50 -8.23 -34.86
C LEU A 315 26.03 -8.07 -34.42
N ALA A 316 25.25 -9.15 -34.43
CA ALA A 316 23.85 -9.12 -33.96
C ALA A 316 23.77 -8.69 -32.49
N ALA A 317 24.62 -9.23 -31.62
CA ALA A 317 24.67 -8.85 -30.20
C ALA A 317 25.01 -7.37 -30.02
N SER A 318 25.97 -6.83 -30.78
CA SER A 318 26.33 -5.41 -30.71
C SER A 318 25.16 -4.48 -31.09
N ILE A 319 24.39 -4.84 -32.12
CA ILE A 319 23.19 -4.11 -32.52
C ILE A 319 22.10 -4.22 -31.45
N THR A 320 21.88 -5.44 -30.91
CA THR A 320 20.90 -5.69 -29.85
C THR A 320 21.21 -4.87 -28.59
N TYR A 321 22.46 -4.84 -28.12
CA TYR A 321 22.85 -4.04 -26.95
C TYR A 321 22.78 -2.54 -27.21
N PHE A 322 23.13 -2.08 -28.43
CA PHE A 322 22.95 -0.68 -28.81
C PHE A 322 21.48 -0.25 -28.74
N VAL A 323 20.56 -1.07 -29.26
CA VAL A 323 19.12 -0.83 -29.15
C VAL A 323 18.65 -0.88 -27.70
N ALA A 324 19.14 -1.82 -26.89
CA ALA A 324 18.79 -1.93 -25.47
C ALA A 324 19.18 -0.68 -24.66
N ILE A 325 20.38 -0.13 -24.89
CA ILE A 325 20.84 1.11 -24.24
C ILE A 325 19.97 2.31 -24.64
N LEU A 326 19.58 2.41 -25.91
CA LEU A 326 18.66 3.44 -26.37
C LEU A 326 17.28 3.31 -25.72
N LEU A 327 16.73 2.10 -25.66
CA LEU A 327 15.45 1.82 -24.98
C LEU A 327 15.51 2.14 -23.48
N PHE A 328 16.62 1.83 -22.81
CA PHE A 328 16.82 2.15 -21.40
C PHE A 328 16.84 3.66 -21.16
N ALA A 329 17.55 4.43 -21.98
CA ALA A 329 17.58 5.89 -21.89
C ALA A 329 16.21 6.52 -22.16
N LEU A 330 15.49 6.02 -23.18
CA LEU A 330 14.12 6.44 -23.47
C LEU A 330 13.17 6.12 -22.31
N LYS A 331 13.25 4.91 -21.74
CA LYS A 331 12.45 4.52 -20.57
C LYS A 331 12.70 5.46 -19.39
N PHE A 332 13.98 5.73 -19.08
CA PHE A 332 14.34 6.64 -18.00
C PHE A 332 13.80 8.06 -18.21
N LEU A 333 13.92 8.58 -19.42
CA LEU A 333 13.37 9.89 -19.79
C LEU A 333 11.84 9.92 -19.63
N PHE A 334 11.13 8.92 -20.15
CA PHE A 334 9.67 8.85 -20.03
C PHE A 334 9.21 8.69 -18.58
N LEU A 335 9.96 7.98 -17.74
CA LEU A 335 9.65 7.89 -16.30
C LEU A 335 9.70 9.26 -15.65
N ILE A 336 10.75 10.05 -15.89
CA ILE A 336 10.86 11.42 -15.35
C ILE A 336 9.72 12.31 -15.88
N LEU A 337 9.48 12.30 -17.19
CA LEU A 337 8.46 13.16 -17.81
C LEU A 337 7.03 12.81 -17.36
N SER A 338 6.74 11.54 -17.13
CA SER A 338 5.44 11.07 -16.64
C SER A 338 5.24 11.40 -15.16
N GLN A 339 6.24 11.17 -14.30
CA GLN A 339 6.14 11.48 -12.87
C GLN A 339 6.12 12.99 -12.57
N MET A 340 6.77 13.81 -13.40
CA MET A 340 6.67 15.27 -13.33
C MET A 340 5.33 15.82 -13.85
N ALA A 341 4.42 14.96 -14.33
CA ALA A 341 3.14 15.33 -14.94
C ALA A 341 3.26 16.28 -16.15
N ILE A 342 4.40 16.25 -16.86
CA ILE A 342 4.63 17.03 -18.09
C ILE A 342 3.87 16.41 -19.26
N ILE A 343 3.86 15.07 -19.33
CA ILE A 343 3.11 14.31 -20.32
C ILE A 343 1.80 13.87 -19.69
N THR A 344 0.67 14.33 -20.25
CA THR A 344 -0.68 14.03 -19.74
C THR A 344 -1.51 13.13 -20.65
N ASN A 345 -1.01 12.80 -21.85
CA ASN A 345 -1.74 11.97 -22.80
C ASN A 345 -1.82 10.51 -22.32
N GLN A 346 -3.01 10.11 -21.88
CA GLN A 346 -3.27 8.81 -21.26
C GLN A 346 -3.04 7.64 -22.23
N SER A 347 -3.38 7.79 -23.52
CA SER A 347 -3.18 6.73 -24.51
C SER A 347 -1.69 6.47 -24.74
N PHE A 348 -0.91 7.54 -24.88
CA PHE A 348 0.53 7.46 -25.05
C PHE A 348 1.23 6.85 -23.82
N LEU A 349 0.87 7.29 -22.62
CA LEU A 349 1.39 6.74 -21.37
C LEU A 349 1.03 5.26 -21.20
N SER A 350 -0.18 4.86 -21.59
CA SER A 350 -0.61 3.47 -21.58
C SER A 350 0.22 2.61 -22.53
N SER A 351 0.43 3.05 -23.77
CA SER A 351 1.28 2.34 -24.74
C SER A 351 2.72 2.18 -24.25
N ILE A 352 3.32 3.23 -23.68
CA ILE A 352 4.66 3.17 -23.09
C ILE A 352 4.71 2.17 -21.95
N CYS A 353 3.74 2.23 -21.03
CA CYS A 353 3.64 1.34 -19.88
C CYS A 353 3.60 -0.14 -20.30
N VAL A 354 2.83 -0.46 -21.33
CA VAL A 354 2.62 -1.84 -21.80
C VAL A 354 3.84 -2.39 -22.55
N TYR A 355 4.43 -1.61 -23.47
CA TYR A 355 5.41 -2.15 -24.41
C TYR A 355 6.88 -1.93 -24.02
N MET A 356 7.22 -0.83 -23.34
CA MET A 356 8.65 -0.47 -23.14
C MET A 356 9.43 -1.51 -22.36
N ASP A 357 8.82 -2.06 -21.31
CA ASP A 357 9.50 -3.05 -20.46
C ASP A 357 9.65 -4.40 -21.13
N MET A 358 8.62 -4.84 -21.86
CA MET A 358 8.69 -6.05 -22.66
C MET A 358 9.84 -5.94 -23.66
N LEU A 359 9.90 -4.83 -24.42
CA LEU A 359 10.95 -4.59 -25.40
C LEU A 359 12.34 -4.60 -24.74
N LEU A 360 12.54 -3.82 -23.69
CA LEU A 360 13.84 -3.73 -23.01
C LEU A 360 14.31 -5.11 -22.50
N LYS A 361 13.43 -5.88 -21.85
CA LYS A 361 13.74 -7.23 -21.36
C LYS A 361 14.04 -8.20 -22.50
N SER A 362 13.25 -8.17 -23.59
CA SER A 362 13.48 -9.03 -24.75
C SER A 362 14.84 -8.76 -25.39
N PHE A 363 15.21 -7.49 -25.63
CA PHE A 363 16.52 -7.17 -26.21
C PHE A 363 17.68 -7.59 -25.30
N LEU A 364 17.58 -7.39 -23.98
CA LEU A 364 18.61 -7.85 -23.04
C LEU A 364 18.78 -9.39 -23.10
N ALA A 365 17.67 -10.13 -23.04
CA ALA A 365 17.70 -11.59 -23.12
C ALA A 365 18.22 -12.11 -24.47
N VAL A 366 17.84 -11.48 -25.59
CA VAL A 366 18.40 -11.82 -26.92
C VAL A 366 19.92 -11.64 -26.90
N GLY A 367 20.42 -10.54 -26.33
CA GLY A 367 21.84 -10.28 -26.20
C GLY A 367 22.56 -11.41 -25.45
N GLU A 368 22.05 -11.78 -24.28
CA GLU A 368 22.59 -12.87 -23.46
C GLU A 368 22.64 -14.20 -24.23
N TRP A 369 21.55 -14.56 -24.92
CA TRP A 369 21.52 -15.77 -25.74
C TRP A 369 22.51 -15.71 -26.91
N LEU A 370 22.63 -14.58 -27.61
CA LEU A 370 23.62 -14.42 -28.67
C LEU A 370 25.05 -14.61 -28.14
N THR A 371 25.37 -14.09 -26.96
CA THR A 371 26.68 -14.34 -26.33
C THR A 371 26.89 -15.82 -26.02
N ALA A 372 25.87 -16.52 -25.49
CA ALA A 372 25.92 -17.97 -25.27
C ALA A 372 26.24 -18.75 -26.55
N PHE A 373 25.61 -18.40 -27.68
CA PHE A 373 25.90 -19.03 -28.96
C PHE A 373 27.29 -18.68 -29.51
N VAL A 374 27.82 -17.49 -29.24
CA VAL A 374 29.24 -17.17 -29.54
C VAL A 374 30.17 -18.14 -28.82
N HIS A 375 29.95 -18.38 -27.52
CA HIS A 375 30.78 -19.28 -26.73
C HIS A 375 30.66 -20.75 -27.19
N ILE A 376 29.44 -21.22 -27.49
CA ILE A 376 29.23 -22.57 -28.06
C ILE A 376 29.98 -22.72 -29.39
N GLU A 377 29.87 -21.74 -30.29
CA GLU A 377 30.49 -21.86 -31.60
C GLU A 377 32.03 -21.77 -31.53
N ARG A 378 32.56 -20.96 -30.62
CA ARG A 378 34.00 -20.92 -30.31
C ARG A 378 34.51 -22.24 -29.73
N MET A 379 33.74 -22.89 -28.86
CA MET A 379 34.07 -24.24 -28.38
C MET A 379 34.06 -25.25 -29.53
N TRP A 380 33.06 -25.18 -30.40
CA TRP A 380 32.91 -26.10 -31.53
C TRP A 380 34.02 -25.96 -32.57
N THR A 381 34.45 -24.73 -32.87
CA THR A 381 35.57 -24.45 -33.79
C THR A 381 36.87 -25.09 -33.31
N ILE A 382 37.21 -24.96 -32.02
CA ILE A 382 38.40 -25.61 -31.43
C ILE A 382 38.27 -27.13 -31.50
N LYS A 383 37.10 -27.68 -31.15
CA LYS A 383 36.89 -29.14 -31.14
C LYS A 383 36.99 -29.77 -32.54
N CYS A 384 36.49 -29.10 -33.58
CA CYS A 384 36.51 -29.62 -34.96
C CYS A 384 37.81 -29.32 -35.71
N GLY A 385 38.58 -28.31 -35.27
CA GLY A 385 39.82 -27.89 -35.91
C GLY A 385 39.67 -27.70 -37.42
N VAL A 386 40.50 -28.40 -38.19
CA VAL A 386 40.56 -28.30 -39.67
C VAL A 386 39.26 -28.76 -40.36
N LYS A 387 38.45 -29.61 -39.71
CA LYS A 387 37.18 -30.11 -40.28
C LYS A 387 36.03 -29.10 -40.17
N PHE A 388 36.27 -27.91 -39.61
CA PHE A 388 35.21 -26.92 -39.40
C PHE A 388 34.77 -26.24 -40.70
N ASN A 389 33.49 -26.42 -41.05
CA ASN A 389 32.89 -25.80 -42.24
C ASN A 389 32.29 -24.41 -41.93
N LYS A 390 33.03 -23.36 -42.33
CA LYS A 390 32.66 -21.95 -42.12
C LYS A 390 31.34 -21.55 -42.79
N GLN A 391 31.06 -22.06 -43.99
CA GLN A 391 29.87 -21.68 -44.75
C GLN A 391 28.59 -22.30 -44.17
N LYS A 392 28.68 -23.55 -43.68
CA LYS A 392 27.59 -24.19 -42.94
C LYS A 392 27.31 -23.47 -41.63
N SER A 393 28.35 -23.11 -40.89
CA SER A 393 28.26 -22.31 -39.65
C SER A 393 27.53 -20.98 -39.88
N LYS A 394 27.89 -20.24 -40.94
CA LYS A 394 27.24 -18.97 -41.31
C LYS A 394 25.74 -19.12 -41.57
N ARG A 395 25.33 -20.19 -42.27
CA ARG A 395 23.91 -20.47 -42.57
C ARG A 395 23.14 -20.81 -41.29
N ILE A 396 23.72 -21.64 -40.41
CA ILE A 396 23.12 -21.99 -39.12
C ILE A 396 22.98 -20.74 -38.24
N ALA A 397 24.00 -19.88 -38.20
CA ALA A 397 23.98 -18.67 -37.41
C ALA A 397 22.82 -17.72 -37.79
N LYS A 398 22.57 -17.51 -39.08
CA LYS A 398 21.42 -16.70 -39.54
C LYS A 398 20.08 -17.23 -39.06
N ASN A 399 19.87 -18.54 -39.15
CA ASN A 399 18.62 -19.17 -38.72
C ASN A 399 18.45 -19.11 -37.20
N ILE A 400 19.53 -19.33 -36.45
CA ILE A 400 19.52 -19.25 -34.98
C ILE A 400 19.24 -17.82 -34.51
N ILE A 401 19.87 -16.80 -35.10
CA ILE A 401 19.60 -15.39 -34.75
C ILE A 401 18.10 -15.11 -34.89
N PHE A 402 17.50 -15.43 -36.03
CA PHE A 402 16.06 -15.21 -36.26
C PHE A 402 15.20 -15.99 -35.26
N GLY A 403 15.53 -17.25 -34.98
CA GLY A 403 14.82 -18.08 -34.01
C GLY A 403 14.89 -17.55 -32.57
N ILE A 404 16.04 -17.02 -32.13
CA ILE A 404 16.21 -16.43 -30.79
C ILE A 404 15.31 -15.21 -30.63
N PHE A 405 15.29 -14.31 -31.60
CA PHE A 405 14.39 -13.14 -31.55
C PHE A 405 12.93 -13.57 -31.42
N ILE A 406 12.46 -14.54 -32.20
CA ILE A 406 11.07 -15.01 -32.09
C ILE A 406 10.80 -15.65 -30.72
N LEU A 407 11.64 -16.59 -30.29
CA LEU A 407 11.41 -17.36 -29.06
C LEU A 407 11.44 -16.46 -27.81
N THR A 408 12.40 -15.52 -27.74
CA THR A 408 12.49 -14.57 -26.62
C THR A 408 11.30 -13.63 -26.55
N PHE A 409 10.86 -13.05 -27.68
CA PHE A 409 9.69 -12.16 -27.69
C PHE A 409 8.40 -12.90 -27.29
N LEU A 410 8.25 -14.17 -27.72
CA LEU A 410 7.14 -15.01 -27.28
C LEU A 410 7.19 -15.32 -25.78
N SER A 411 8.37 -15.58 -25.21
CA SER A 411 8.51 -15.80 -23.76
C SER A 411 8.04 -14.59 -22.93
N PHE A 412 8.26 -13.36 -23.42
CA PHE A 412 7.92 -12.14 -22.69
C PHE A 412 6.51 -11.59 -22.98
N ILE A 413 5.72 -12.24 -23.84
CA ILE A 413 4.37 -11.77 -24.22
C ILE A 413 3.38 -11.73 -23.04
N HIS A 414 3.68 -12.43 -21.94
CA HIS A 414 2.86 -12.42 -20.74
C HIS A 414 2.91 -11.10 -19.96
N ASP A 415 4.01 -10.33 -20.07
CA ASP A 415 4.23 -9.07 -19.36
C ASP A 415 3.25 -7.95 -19.79
N PRO A 416 3.01 -7.67 -21.10
CA PRO A 416 2.08 -6.62 -21.53
C PRO A 416 0.62 -6.88 -21.16
N ILE A 417 0.18 -8.15 -21.06
CA ILE A 417 -1.24 -8.52 -20.90
C ILE A 417 -1.83 -8.07 -19.55
N ARG A 418 -0.99 -7.93 -18.52
CA ARG A 418 -1.41 -7.60 -17.16
C ARG A 418 -0.90 -6.24 -16.67
N ARG A 419 -0.36 -5.44 -17.58
CA ARG A 419 0.06 -4.06 -17.29
C ARG A 419 -1.10 -3.10 -17.46
N SER A 420 -1.31 -2.26 -16.45
CA SER A 420 -2.34 -1.25 -16.46
C SER A 420 -1.82 0.06 -15.89
N LEU A 421 -2.30 1.16 -16.48
CA LEU A 421 -2.09 2.50 -15.97
C LEU A 421 -3.06 2.76 -14.80
N LEU A 422 -2.53 3.12 -13.63
CA LEU A 422 -3.31 3.55 -12.47
C LEU A 422 -3.05 5.02 -12.21
N LYS A 423 -4.11 5.82 -12.08
CA LYS A 423 -4.03 7.23 -11.69
C LYS A 423 -4.32 7.34 -10.20
N ASP A 424 -3.37 7.89 -9.46
CA ASP A 424 -3.56 8.25 -8.06
C ASP A 424 -4.11 9.67 -7.98
N THR A 425 -5.35 9.81 -7.50
CA THR A 425 -6.05 11.09 -7.40
C THR A 425 -5.59 11.93 -6.22
N GLU A 426 -5.04 11.32 -5.17
CA GLU A 426 -4.59 12.04 -3.98
C GLU A 426 -3.21 12.67 -4.20
N GLU A 427 -2.31 11.92 -4.82
CA GLU A 427 -0.96 12.41 -5.12
C GLU A 427 -0.84 13.05 -6.53
N GLU A 428 -1.92 13.02 -7.32
CA GLU A 428 -1.99 13.49 -8.72
C GLU A 428 -0.93 12.85 -9.63
N ARG A 429 -0.62 11.56 -9.41
CA ARG A 429 0.42 10.81 -10.12
C ARG A 429 -0.16 9.68 -10.96
N THR A 430 0.60 9.25 -11.95
CA THR A 430 0.23 8.11 -12.80
C THR A 430 1.29 7.02 -12.67
N TRP A 431 0.85 5.80 -12.39
CA TRP A 431 1.69 4.64 -12.18
C TRP A 431 1.46 3.59 -13.26
N CYS A 432 2.53 2.95 -13.71
CA CYS A 432 2.47 1.75 -14.53
C CYS A 432 2.63 0.53 -13.62
N VAL A 433 1.55 -0.21 -13.37
CA VAL A 433 1.58 -1.38 -12.49
C VAL A 433 1.35 -2.68 -13.25
N ILE A 434 1.87 -3.75 -12.67
CA ILE A 434 1.66 -5.12 -13.13
C ILE A 434 0.79 -5.81 -12.09
N ARG A 435 -0.38 -6.30 -12.50
CA ARG A 435 -1.30 -7.06 -11.63
C ARG A 435 -1.31 -8.52 -12.04
N TYR A 436 -0.39 -9.31 -11.48
CA TYR A 436 -0.34 -10.75 -11.72
C TYR A 436 -1.28 -11.52 -10.78
N SER A 437 -1.92 -12.57 -11.30
CA SER A 437 -2.43 -13.64 -10.44
C SER A 437 -1.25 -14.43 -9.88
N SER A 438 -1.44 -15.10 -8.75
CA SER A 438 -0.40 -15.92 -8.08
C SER A 438 0.28 -16.91 -9.03
N SER A 439 -0.50 -17.58 -9.90
CA SER A 439 0.02 -18.48 -10.93
C SER A 439 0.91 -17.79 -11.98
N MET A 440 0.53 -16.58 -12.41
CA MET A 440 1.25 -15.82 -13.43
C MET A 440 2.55 -15.23 -12.88
N GLN A 441 2.58 -14.89 -11.59
CA GLN A 441 3.79 -14.42 -10.90
C GLN A 441 4.87 -15.51 -10.83
N THR A 442 4.48 -16.75 -10.58
CA THR A 442 5.40 -17.91 -10.61
C THR A 442 5.96 -18.13 -12.02
N TYR A 443 5.11 -18.07 -13.04
CA TYR A 443 5.53 -18.18 -14.44
C TYR A 443 6.51 -17.05 -14.84
N ALA A 444 6.19 -15.80 -14.52
CA ALA A 444 7.05 -14.66 -14.81
C ALA A 444 8.41 -14.79 -14.13
N SER A 445 8.44 -15.24 -12.87
CA SER A 445 9.68 -15.48 -12.13
C SER A 445 10.50 -16.60 -12.77
N PHE A 446 9.85 -17.71 -13.17
CA PHE A 446 10.50 -18.83 -13.85
C PHE A 446 11.12 -18.41 -15.19
N ILE A 447 10.38 -17.68 -16.02
CA ILE A 447 10.88 -17.19 -17.33
C ILE A 447 12.07 -16.26 -17.15
N ASN A 448 12.01 -15.32 -16.20
CA ASN A 448 13.14 -14.42 -15.93
C ASN A 448 14.39 -15.20 -15.47
N ILE A 449 14.22 -16.17 -14.55
CA ILE A 449 15.31 -17.02 -14.08
C ILE A 449 15.89 -17.85 -15.24
N LEU A 450 15.03 -18.44 -16.08
CA LEU A 450 15.45 -19.27 -17.20
C LEU A 450 16.27 -18.47 -18.22
N HIS A 451 15.78 -17.30 -18.62
CA HIS A 451 16.48 -16.47 -19.62
C HIS A 451 17.77 -15.87 -19.11
N PHE A 452 17.93 -15.67 -17.79
CA PHE A 452 19.18 -15.18 -17.20
C PHE A 452 20.17 -16.32 -16.89
N LEU A 453 19.73 -17.36 -16.19
CA LEU A 453 20.61 -18.40 -15.64
C LEU A 453 21.09 -19.38 -16.71
N LEU A 454 20.25 -19.71 -17.70
CA LEU A 454 20.60 -20.69 -18.72
C LEU A 454 21.73 -20.20 -19.65
N PRO A 455 21.69 -18.98 -20.23
CA PRO A 455 22.82 -18.43 -20.97
C PRO A 455 24.09 -18.30 -20.13
N LEU A 456 23.95 -17.89 -18.86
CA LEU A 456 25.07 -17.77 -17.93
C LEU A 456 25.79 -19.13 -17.73
N CYS A 457 25.03 -20.18 -17.44
CA CYS A 457 25.54 -21.53 -17.29
C CYS A 457 26.24 -22.02 -18.57
N ILE A 458 25.65 -21.77 -19.74
CA ILE A 458 26.24 -22.12 -21.04
C ILE A 458 27.58 -21.38 -21.24
N ASN A 459 27.62 -20.07 -20.97
CA ASN A 459 28.84 -19.26 -21.08
C ASN A 459 29.95 -19.80 -20.19
N PHE A 460 29.62 -20.11 -18.93
CA PHE A 460 30.57 -20.63 -17.95
C PHE A 460 31.13 -22.00 -18.37
N ILE A 461 30.26 -22.96 -18.67
CA ILE A 461 30.65 -24.31 -19.11
C ILE A 461 31.47 -24.24 -20.40
N SER A 462 31.04 -23.47 -21.38
CA SER A 462 31.75 -23.32 -22.66
C SER A 462 33.14 -22.72 -22.47
N THR A 463 33.29 -21.75 -21.56
CA THR A 463 34.58 -21.15 -21.25
C THR A 463 35.54 -22.14 -20.59
N ILE A 464 35.07 -22.93 -19.62
CA ILE A 464 35.87 -24.01 -19.01
C ILE A 464 36.30 -25.02 -20.07
N MET A 465 35.37 -25.44 -20.94
CA MET A 465 35.66 -26.39 -22.01
C MET A 465 36.69 -25.85 -23.00
N ILE A 466 36.62 -24.57 -23.36
CA ILE A 466 37.62 -23.91 -24.22
C ILE A 466 39.00 -23.97 -23.57
N ILE A 467 39.12 -23.62 -22.28
CA ILE A 467 40.40 -23.63 -21.55
C ILE A 467 40.99 -25.06 -21.53
N VAL A 468 40.17 -26.06 -21.21
CA VAL A 468 40.60 -27.47 -21.16
C VAL A 468 41.02 -27.97 -22.53
N LEU A 469 40.29 -27.65 -23.60
CA LEU A 469 40.62 -28.07 -24.96
C LEU A 469 41.94 -27.45 -25.44
N ILE A 470 42.14 -26.14 -25.20
CA ILE A 470 43.39 -25.45 -25.54
C ILE A 470 44.57 -26.04 -24.75
N ALA A 471 44.40 -26.32 -23.45
CA ALA A 471 45.44 -26.93 -22.63
C ALA A 471 45.84 -28.33 -23.14
N ARG A 472 44.86 -29.16 -23.52
CA ARG A 472 45.09 -30.49 -24.11
C ARG A 472 45.82 -30.41 -25.44
N GLU A 473 45.46 -29.46 -26.29
CA GLU A 473 46.10 -29.25 -27.59
C GLU A 473 47.56 -28.83 -27.45
N LYS A 474 47.85 -27.88 -26.53
CA LYS A 474 49.23 -27.46 -26.18
C LYS A 474 50.07 -28.61 -25.61
N LEU A 475 49.47 -29.46 -24.76
CA LEU A 475 50.16 -30.64 -24.22
C LEU A 475 50.52 -31.64 -25.32
N ARG A 476 49.61 -31.86 -26.29
CA ARG A 476 49.84 -32.80 -27.39
C ARG A 476 50.94 -32.32 -28.33
N THR A 477 50.92 -31.05 -28.72
CA THR A 477 52.00 -30.44 -29.54
C THR A 477 53.34 -30.46 -28.83
N ARG A 478 53.38 -30.15 -27.52
CA ARG A 478 54.63 -30.25 -26.74
C ARG A 478 55.19 -31.67 -26.70
N ARG A 479 54.32 -32.69 -26.62
CA ARG A 479 54.73 -34.10 -26.62
C ARG A 479 55.28 -34.54 -27.97
N GLU A 480 54.69 -34.06 -29.07
CA GLU A 480 55.16 -34.33 -30.43
C GLU A 480 56.53 -33.68 -30.71
N THR A 481 56.77 -32.44 -30.23
CA THR A 481 58.08 -31.78 -30.37
C THR A 481 59.19 -32.47 -29.56
N THR A 482 58.91 -32.88 -28.32
CA THR A 482 59.92 -33.59 -27.51
C THR A 482 60.27 -34.97 -28.10
N TYR A 483 59.31 -35.64 -28.75
CA TYR A 483 59.56 -36.90 -29.45
C TYR A 483 60.41 -36.71 -30.72
N GLN A 484 60.17 -35.64 -31.49
CA GLN A 484 61.00 -35.30 -32.66
C GLN A 484 62.42 -34.86 -32.31
N GLU A 485 62.65 -34.27 -31.13
CA GLU A 485 64.00 -33.92 -30.65
C GLU A 485 64.81 -35.14 -30.16
N HIS A 486 64.17 -36.29 -29.94
CA HIS A 486 64.81 -37.54 -29.47
C HIS A 486 65.05 -38.57 -30.59
N ILE A 487 64.71 -38.24 -31.84
CA ILE A 487 65.04 -39.01 -33.06
C ILE A 487 66.12 -38.22 -33.81
#